data_AF-A0A2G6I1U5-F1
#
_entry.id   AF-A0A2G6I1U5-F1
#
_cell.length_a   1.000
_cell.length_b   1.000
_cell.length_c   1.000
_cell.angle_alpha   90.00
_cell.angle_beta   90.00
_cell.angle_gamma   90.00
#
_symmetry.space_group_name_H-M   'P 1'
#
loop_
_entity.id
_entity.type
_entity.pdbx_description
1 polymer ?
#
loop_
_entity_poly.entity_id
_entity_poly.type
_entity_poly.pdbx_seq_one_letter_code
_entity_poly.pdbx_strand_id
1 'polypeptide(L)'
;MLLGSCASVSVKRTRNNKVIDLSGHWNDTDSRLTAENIVADCLARPWLKDFVAENGKKPVVIVGTIRNKSSEHIEVLTFVKDIEKELLNSGKVRFVASSEEREEVRDERLDQQSNATKETAKKLAAETGADYMMKGTITSITDSVKRQTVVKYQVSMELIHLQTNEKVWIGSNEVKKQIKHSAAGW
;
A
#
# COMPACT_ATOMS: atom_id res chain seq x y z
N MET A 1 41.64 -15.58 -31.08
CA MET A 1 41.38 -14.19 -30.68
C MET A 1 40.02 -14.15 -30.00
N LEU A 2 39.99 -13.97 -28.68
CA LEU A 2 38.76 -13.86 -27.88
C LEU A 2 38.34 -12.39 -27.85
N LEU A 3 37.22 -12.05 -28.50
CA LEU A 3 36.60 -10.73 -28.38
C LEU A 3 35.58 -10.79 -27.24
N GLY A 4 35.97 -10.26 -26.07
CA GLY A 4 35.09 -10.09 -24.92
C GLY A 4 34.18 -8.88 -25.12
N SER A 5 32.86 -9.12 -25.18
CA SER A 5 31.83 -8.08 -25.10
C SER A 5 31.53 -7.80 -23.65
N CYS A 6 32.00 -6.66 -23.12
CA CYS A 6 31.52 -6.13 -21.84
C CYS A 6 30.38 -5.16 -22.11
N ALA A 7 29.14 -5.58 -21.88
CA ALA A 7 28.00 -4.68 -21.81
C ALA A 7 28.14 -3.81 -20.54
N SER A 8 28.54 -2.55 -20.70
CA SER A 8 28.59 -1.58 -19.61
C SER A 8 27.17 -1.13 -19.27
N VAL A 9 26.62 -1.60 -18.15
CA VAL A 9 25.37 -1.06 -17.61
C VAL A 9 25.66 0.34 -17.05
N SER A 10 25.09 1.38 -17.67
CA SER A 10 25.20 2.76 -17.17
C SER A 10 24.05 3.04 -16.20
N VAL A 11 24.35 3.10 -14.90
CA VAL A 11 23.37 3.46 -13.86
C VAL A 11 23.46 4.96 -13.60
N LYS A 12 22.46 5.72 -14.05
CA LYS A 12 22.36 7.16 -13.78
C LYS A 12 21.31 7.40 -12.70
N ARG A 13 21.74 7.78 -11.49
CA ARG A 13 20.84 8.21 -10.41
C ARG A 13 20.13 9.49 -10.86
N THR A 14 18.83 9.42 -11.05
CA THR A 14 17.98 10.58 -11.34
C THR A 14 17.33 11.05 -10.04
N ARG A 15 17.08 12.36 -9.91
CA ARG A 15 16.34 12.90 -8.74
C ARG A 15 14.92 12.31 -8.76
N ASN A 16 14.39 11.90 -7.61
CA ASN A 16 13.08 11.23 -7.37
C ASN A 16 11.83 11.88 -7.99
N ASN A 17 11.94 13.02 -8.70
CA ASN A 17 10.79 13.76 -9.23
C ASN A 17 10.67 13.73 -10.77
N LYS A 18 11.46 12.88 -11.46
CA LYS A 18 11.20 12.56 -12.87
C LYS A 18 10.55 11.19 -12.95
N VAL A 19 9.27 11.16 -13.34
CA VAL A 19 8.56 9.92 -13.67
C VAL A 19 9.20 9.36 -14.94
N ILE A 20 9.92 8.25 -14.82
CA ILE A 20 10.47 7.52 -15.96
C ILE A 20 9.61 6.27 -16.14
N ASP A 21 8.57 6.38 -16.96
CA ASP A 21 7.77 5.21 -17.34
C ASP A 21 8.44 4.52 -18.52
N LEU A 22 9.18 3.45 -18.25
CA LEU A 22 9.96 2.71 -19.25
C LEU A 22 9.14 1.63 -19.96
N SER A 23 8.09 1.12 -19.32
CA SER A 23 7.45 -0.14 -19.73
C SER A 23 5.92 -0.08 -19.81
N GLY A 24 5.30 0.96 -19.24
CA GLY A 24 3.84 1.07 -19.13
C GLY A 24 3.21 0.10 -18.13
N HIS A 25 4.03 -0.58 -17.30
CA HIS A 25 3.57 -1.40 -16.17
C HIS A 25 3.29 -0.53 -14.94
N TRP A 26 2.64 -1.10 -13.93
CA TRP A 26 2.49 -0.46 -12.62
C TRP A 26 3.84 -0.03 -12.06
N ASN A 27 3.93 1.21 -11.60
CA ASN A 27 5.15 1.78 -11.02
C ASN A 27 4.90 2.49 -9.68
N ASP A 28 5.97 3.02 -9.11
CA ASP A 28 5.99 3.76 -7.85
C ASP A 28 5.07 4.99 -7.86
N THR A 29 4.97 5.67 -9.00
CA THR A 29 4.11 6.83 -9.18
C THR A 29 2.64 6.44 -9.18
N ASP A 30 2.28 5.35 -9.86
CA ASP A 30 0.91 4.84 -9.84
C ASP A 30 0.51 4.39 -8.44
N SER A 31 1.42 3.70 -7.73
CA SER A 31 1.24 3.28 -6.34
C SER A 31 0.90 4.44 -5.42
N ARG A 32 1.75 5.46 -5.42
CA ARG A 32 1.59 6.64 -4.58
C ARG A 32 0.30 7.40 -4.89
N LEU A 33 0.04 7.71 -6.17
CA LEU A 33 -1.16 8.46 -6.57
C LEU A 33 -2.45 7.69 -6.27
N THR A 34 -2.43 6.37 -6.46
CA THR A 34 -3.56 5.50 -6.10
C THR A 34 -3.79 5.54 -4.59
N ALA A 35 -2.74 5.45 -3.78
CA ALA A 35 -2.83 5.48 -2.32
C ALA A 35 -3.37 6.82 -1.82
N GLU A 36 -2.85 7.94 -2.32
CA GLU A 36 -3.33 9.30 -2.02
C GLU A 36 -4.85 9.41 -2.29
N ASN A 37 -5.30 8.98 -3.47
CA ASN A 37 -6.71 9.03 -3.86
C ASN A 37 -7.60 8.15 -2.97
N ILE A 38 -7.18 6.91 -2.73
CA ILE A 38 -7.92 5.93 -1.92
C ILE A 38 -8.07 6.42 -0.47
N VAL A 39 -6.99 6.89 0.14
CA VAL A 39 -7.00 7.37 1.53
C VAL A 39 -7.80 8.66 1.65
N ALA A 40 -7.62 9.60 0.71
CA ALA A 40 -8.40 10.83 0.68
C ALA A 40 -9.91 10.54 0.57
N ASP A 41 -10.31 9.62 -0.32
CA ASP A 41 -11.70 9.20 -0.44
C ASP A 41 -12.20 8.57 0.86
N CYS A 42 -11.49 7.58 1.40
CA CYS A 42 -11.89 6.87 2.61
C CYS A 42 -12.11 7.82 3.80
N LEU A 43 -11.18 8.75 4.03
CA LEU A 43 -11.22 9.68 5.16
C LEU A 43 -12.21 10.84 4.98
N ALA A 44 -12.81 10.99 3.80
CA ALA A 44 -13.85 11.98 3.53
C ALA A 44 -15.27 11.47 3.84
N ARG A 45 -15.41 10.19 4.21
CA ARG A 45 -16.70 9.50 4.32
C ARG A 45 -17.27 9.57 5.75
N PRO A 46 -18.60 9.40 5.92
CA PRO A 46 -19.27 9.61 7.21
C PRO A 46 -18.71 8.77 8.37
N TRP A 47 -18.30 7.52 8.13
CA TRP A 47 -17.83 6.58 9.16
C TRP A 47 -16.81 7.19 10.13
N LEU A 48 -15.90 8.06 9.63
CA LEU A 48 -14.88 8.68 10.45
C LEU A 48 -15.48 9.71 11.41
N LYS A 49 -16.39 10.54 10.90
CA LYS A 49 -17.08 11.56 11.71
C LYS A 49 -17.97 10.89 12.75
N ASP A 50 -18.71 9.86 12.34
CA ASP A 50 -19.63 9.12 13.19
C ASP A 50 -18.86 8.44 14.33
N PHE A 51 -17.77 7.73 14.01
CA PHE A 51 -16.91 7.12 15.03
C PHE A 51 -16.37 8.14 16.03
N VAL A 52 -15.85 9.29 15.55
CA VAL A 52 -15.31 10.34 16.43
C VAL A 52 -16.39 10.94 17.31
N ALA A 53 -17.59 11.17 16.78
CA ALA A 53 -18.72 11.69 17.55
C ALA A 53 -19.18 10.71 18.65
N GLU A 54 -19.19 9.42 18.36
CA GLU A 54 -19.60 8.38 19.30
C GLU A 54 -18.54 8.06 20.37
N ASN A 55 -17.26 8.08 19.99
CA ASN A 55 -16.18 7.57 20.84
C ASN A 55 -15.27 8.66 21.42
N GLY A 56 -15.35 9.91 20.94
CA GLY A 56 -14.52 11.03 21.40
C GLY A 56 -13.02 10.87 21.13
N LYS A 57 -12.62 9.93 20.27
CA LYS A 57 -11.22 9.61 19.93
C LYS A 57 -11.07 9.26 18.46
N LYS A 58 -9.84 9.36 17.95
CA LYS A 58 -9.50 8.90 16.59
C LYS A 58 -9.61 7.38 16.50
N PRO A 59 -10.18 6.82 15.40
CA PRO A 59 -10.24 5.38 15.21
C PRO A 59 -8.84 4.81 15.01
N VAL A 60 -8.65 3.59 15.48
CA VAL A 60 -7.44 2.80 15.24
C VAL A 60 -7.67 1.92 14.01
N VAL A 61 -6.83 2.07 13.00
CA VAL A 61 -6.91 1.34 11.73
C VAL A 61 -5.68 0.45 11.58
N ILE A 62 -5.89 -0.75 11.05
CA ILE A 62 -4.83 -1.64 10.57
C ILE A 62 -5.00 -1.89 9.06
N VAL A 63 -3.90 -1.91 8.31
CA VAL A 63 -3.90 -2.37 6.92
C VAL A 63 -3.68 -3.88 6.95
N GLY A 64 -4.69 -4.62 6.52
CA GLY A 64 -4.63 -6.05 6.34
C GLY A 64 -4.15 -6.42 4.92
N THR A 65 -4.39 -7.67 4.55
CA THR A 65 -3.93 -8.20 3.28
C THR A 65 -4.55 -7.47 2.08
N ILE A 66 -3.69 -7.00 1.18
CA ILE A 66 -4.03 -6.59 -0.18
C ILE A 66 -3.61 -7.71 -1.12
N ARG A 67 -4.55 -8.25 -1.92
CA ARG A 67 -4.25 -9.37 -2.82
C ARG A 67 -3.97 -8.88 -4.23
N ASN A 68 -2.83 -9.27 -4.79
CA ASN A 68 -2.58 -9.11 -6.21
C ASN A 68 -3.32 -10.21 -6.99
N LYS A 69 -4.28 -9.81 -7.81
CA LYS A 69 -5.02 -10.62 -8.78
C LYS A 69 -4.84 -10.08 -10.21
N SER A 70 -3.85 -9.23 -10.42
CA SER A 70 -3.47 -8.77 -11.75
C SER A 70 -2.72 -9.86 -12.50
N SER A 71 -2.56 -9.65 -13.80
CA SER A 71 -1.75 -10.49 -14.68
C SER A 71 -0.24 -10.26 -14.53
N GLU A 72 0.19 -9.35 -13.64
CA GLU A 72 1.60 -8.98 -13.46
C GLU A 72 2.05 -9.09 -12.00
N HIS A 73 3.36 -9.12 -11.79
CA HIS A 73 3.94 -9.06 -10.44
C HIS A 73 3.98 -7.61 -9.98
N ILE A 74 3.00 -7.22 -9.16
CA ILE A 74 2.95 -5.91 -8.51
C ILE A 74 3.61 -6.03 -7.13
N GLU A 75 4.50 -5.09 -6.83
CA GLU A 75 5.09 -4.92 -5.49
C GLU A 75 4.05 -4.38 -4.50
N VAL A 76 3.15 -5.26 -4.05
CA VAL A 76 2.04 -4.91 -3.14
C VAL A 76 2.55 -4.27 -1.85
N LEU A 77 3.73 -4.68 -1.37
CA LEU A 77 4.31 -4.10 -0.15
C LEU A 77 4.56 -2.59 -0.30
N THR A 78 4.98 -2.14 -1.48
CA THR A 78 5.15 -0.70 -1.75
C THR A 78 3.82 0.02 -1.63
N PHE A 79 2.77 -0.54 -2.21
CA PHE A 79 1.42 0.03 -2.14
C PHE A 79 0.86 0.04 -0.71
N VAL A 80 1.09 -1.01 0.07
CA VAL A 80 0.73 -1.05 1.50
C VAL A 80 1.44 0.10 2.23
N LYS A 81 2.76 0.26 2.05
CA LYS A 81 3.52 1.32 2.72
C LYS A 81 3.08 2.73 2.31
N ASP A 82 2.68 2.92 1.06
CA ASP A 82 2.10 4.19 0.61
C ASP A 82 0.77 4.48 1.32
N ILE A 83 -0.13 3.49 1.45
CA ILE A 83 -1.38 3.63 2.20
C ILE A 83 -1.11 3.96 3.68
N GLU A 84 -0.19 3.25 4.32
CA GLU A 84 0.19 3.48 5.72
C GLU A 84 0.69 4.90 5.94
N LYS A 85 1.56 5.38 5.03
CA LYS A 85 2.09 6.73 5.05
C LYS A 85 0.99 7.77 4.91
N GLU A 86 0.07 7.61 3.97
CA GLU A 86 -1.03 8.56 3.76
C GLU A 86 -2.01 8.58 4.94
N LEU A 87 -2.34 7.41 5.51
CA LEU A 87 -3.16 7.33 6.72
C LEU A 87 -2.48 8.03 7.91
N LEU A 88 -1.18 7.83 8.09
CA LEU A 88 -0.42 8.47 9.16
C LEU A 88 -0.34 10.00 8.96
N ASN A 89 -0.01 10.45 7.74
CA ASN A 89 0.10 11.86 7.39
C ASN A 89 -1.23 12.61 7.53
N SER A 90 -2.36 11.93 7.33
CA SER A 90 -3.68 12.54 7.50
C SER A 90 -3.91 13.09 8.92
N GLY A 91 -3.26 12.47 9.92
CA GLY A 91 -3.48 12.76 11.33
C GLY A 91 -4.92 12.49 11.81
N LYS A 92 -5.81 11.92 10.99
CA LYS A 92 -7.22 11.68 11.31
C LYS A 92 -7.47 10.35 12.01
N VAL A 93 -6.57 9.40 11.80
CA VAL A 93 -6.65 8.04 12.36
C VAL A 93 -5.39 7.74 13.18
N ARG A 94 -5.47 6.75 14.06
CA ARG A 94 -4.30 6.10 14.65
C ARG A 94 -4.02 4.85 13.83
N PHE A 95 -2.75 4.60 13.55
CA PHE A 95 -2.33 3.43 12.79
C PHE A 95 -1.56 2.47 13.70
N VAL A 96 -1.78 1.17 13.55
CA VAL A 96 -1.04 0.12 14.25
C VAL A 96 -0.29 -0.76 13.26
N ALA A 97 0.82 -1.32 13.74
CA ALA A 97 1.65 -2.25 13.00
C ALA A 97 0.85 -3.42 12.41
N SER A 98 1.30 -3.93 11.26
CA SER A 98 0.67 -5.04 10.55
C SER A 98 0.69 -6.34 11.39
N SER A 99 0.09 -7.43 10.89
CA SER A 99 0.23 -8.74 11.55
C SER A 99 1.68 -9.17 11.68
N GLU A 100 2.46 -8.95 10.63
CA GLU A 100 3.85 -9.38 10.50
C GLU A 100 4.77 -8.53 11.39
N GLU A 101 4.63 -7.20 11.35
CA GLU A 101 5.43 -6.28 12.16
C GLU A 101 5.20 -6.47 13.67
N ARG A 102 3.99 -6.88 14.06
CA ARG A 102 3.68 -7.13 15.48
C ARG A 102 4.42 -8.33 16.05
N GLU A 103 4.83 -9.29 15.23
CA GLU A 103 5.62 -10.44 15.68
C GLU A 103 6.97 -9.98 16.23
N GLU A 104 7.71 -9.20 15.43
CA GLU A 104 8.99 -8.62 15.84
C GLU A 104 8.86 -7.70 17.07
N VAL A 105 7.80 -6.88 17.12
CA VAL A 105 7.55 -5.99 18.29
C VAL A 105 7.17 -6.77 19.55
N ARG A 106 6.54 -7.95 19.43
CA ARG A 106 6.25 -8.82 20.57
C ARG A 106 7.52 -9.48 21.08
N ASP A 107 8.38 -9.94 20.18
CA ASP A 107 9.66 -10.56 20.52
C ASP A 107 10.57 -9.58 21.28
N GLU A 108 10.69 -8.34 20.78
CA GLU A 108 11.39 -7.26 21.48
C GLU A 108 10.79 -7.00 22.88
N ARG A 109 9.47 -7.06 23.01
CA ARG A 109 8.82 -6.88 24.32
C ARG A 109 9.06 -8.03 25.28
N LEU A 110 9.17 -9.25 24.77
CA LEU A 110 9.56 -10.43 25.55
C LEU A 110 11.01 -10.31 26.01
N ASP A 111 11.92 -9.86 25.13
CA ASP A 111 13.32 -9.62 25.47
C ASP A 111 13.47 -8.59 26.60
N GLN A 112 12.69 -7.50 26.53
CA GLN A 112 12.64 -6.49 27.60
C GLN A 112 12.25 -7.05 28.96
N GLN A 113 11.50 -8.16 29.05
CA GLN A 113 11.13 -8.74 30.36
C GLN A 113 12.35 -9.30 31.09
N SER A 114 13.40 -9.68 30.36
CA SER A 114 14.64 -10.22 30.91
C SER A 114 15.73 -9.15 31.02
N ASN A 115 15.77 -8.20 30.09
CA ASN A 115 16.91 -7.30 29.91
C ASN A 115 16.65 -5.84 30.32
N ALA A 116 15.38 -5.39 30.39
CA ALA A 116 15.05 -4.02 30.75
C ALA A 116 14.69 -3.88 32.24
N THR A 117 14.82 -2.66 32.76
CA THR A 117 14.35 -2.34 34.13
C THR A 117 12.83 -2.42 34.21
N LYS A 118 12.29 -2.62 35.41
CA LYS A 118 10.83 -2.69 35.64
C LYS A 118 10.12 -1.40 35.21
N GLU A 119 10.81 -0.27 35.34
CA GLU A 119 10.30 1.06 35.02
C GLU A 119 10.21 1.29 33.50
N THR A 120 11.12 0.68 32.72
CA THR A 120 11.21 0.90 31.27
C THR A 120 10.55 -0.19 30.44
N ALA A 121 10.49 -1.42 30.94
CA ALA A 121 9.92 -2.57 30.26
C ALA A 121 8.45 -2.32 29.87
N LYS A 122 8.07 -2.64 28.63
CA LYS A 122 6.69 -2.52 28.18
C LYS A 122 5.85 -3.73 28.59
N LYS A 123 4.57 -3.48 28.90
CA LYS A 123 3.64 -4.53 29.32
C LYS A 123 3.30 -5.49 28.18
N LEU A 124 3.37 -6.79 28.48
CA LEU A 124 2.83 -7.83 27.60
C LEU A 124 1.31 -7.69 27.47
N ALA A 125 0.76 -8.16 26.35
CA ALA A 125 -0.68 -8.14 26.05
C ALA A 125 -1.39 -6.77 26.14
N ALA A 126 -0.65 -5.67 26.18
CA ALA A 126 -1.17 -4.30 26.22
C ALA A 126 -1.12 -3.60 24.85
N GLU A 127 -1.28 -4.36 23.76
CA GLU A 127 -1.32 -3.79 22.40
C GLU A 127 -2.57 -2.95 22.20
N THR A 128 -2.46 -1.86 21.44
CA THR A 128 -3.64 -1.12 21.00
C THR A 128 -4.39 -1.97 19.99
N GLY A 129 -5.64 -2.34 20.31
CA GLY A 129 -6.54 -3.01 19.37
C GLY A 129 -6.98 -2.06 18.25
N ALA A 130 -7.05 -2.58 17.02
CA ALA A 130 -7.64 -1.86 15.91
C ALA A 130 -9.17 -1.89 16.00
N ASP A 131 -9.81 -0.78 15.65
CA ASP A 131 -11.27 -0.66 15.51
C ASP A 131 -11.70 -1.10 14.10
N TYR A 132 -10.88 -0.77 13.09
CA TYR A 132 -11.14 -1.08 11.69
C TYR A 132 -9.96 -1.75 11.00
N MET A 133 -10.26 -2.61 10.03
CA MET A 133 -9.29 -3.22 9.14
C MET A 133 -9.54 -2.80 7.70
N MET A 134 -8.53 -2.22 7.07
CA MET A 134 -8.53 -1.91 5.64
C MET A 134 -7.97 -3.10 4.87
N LYS A 135 -8.67 -3.56 3.83
CA LYS A 135 -8.23 -4.66 2.96
C LYS A 135 -8.53 -4.35 1.51
N GLY A 136 -7.94 -5.09 0.59
CA GLY A 136 -8.30 -4.92 -0.81
C GLY A 136 -7.70 -5.91 -1.78
N THR A 137 -7.87 -5.57 -3.05
CA THR A 137 -7.42 -6.36 -4.19
C THR A 137 -6.97 -5.45 -5.31
N ILE A 138 -5.88 -5.83 -5.98
CA ILE A 138 -5.43 -5.20 -7.22
C ILE A 138 -5.73 -6.16 -8.36
N THR A 139 -6.39 -5.68 -9.40
CA THR A 139 -6.72 -6.45 -10.62
C THR A 139 -6.21 -5.70 -11.85
N SER A 140 -5.97 -6.42 -12.94
CA SER A 140 -5.68 -5.80 -14.23
C SER A 140 -6.52 -6.41 -15.35
N ILE A 141 -6.80 -5.60 -16.36
CA ILE A 141 -7.39 -6.03 -17.62
C ILE A 141 -6.49 -5.50 -18.74
N THR A 142 -5.99 -6.40 -19.58
CA THR A 142 -5.12 -6.06 -20.71
C THR A 142 -5.87 -6.30 -22.00
N ASP A 143 -5.85 -5.30 -22.88
CA ASP A 143 -6.38 -5.38 -24.24
C ASP A 143 -5.27 -4.99 -25.22
N SER A 144 -5.07 -5.78 -26.28
CA SER A 144 -4.01 -5.56 -27.25
C SER A 144 -4.47 -5.80 -28.68
N VAL A 145 -4.16 -4.84 -29.55
CA VAL A 145 -4.43 -4.91 -30.99
C VAL A 145 -3.23 -4.36 -31.76
N LYS A 146 -2.64 -5.19 -32.63
CA LYS A 146 -1.47 -4.88 -33.47
C LYS A 146 -0.27 -4.38 -32.63
N ARG A 147 -0.01 -3.07 -32.64
CA ARG A 147 1.14 -2.41 -31.96
C ARG A 147 0.70 -1.53 -30.79
N GLN A 148 -0.55 -1.68 -30.35
CA GLN A 148 -1.11 -0.93 -29.24
C GLN A 148 -1.58 -1.91 -28.17
N THR A 149 -1.18 -1.62 -26.94
CA THR A 149 -1.62 -2.35 -25.75
C THR A 149 -2.19 -1.35 -24.78
N VAL A 150 -3.34 -1.66 -24.20
CA VAL A 150 -3.96 -0.90 -23.11
C VAL A 150 -4.02 -1.82 -21.89
N VAL A 151 -3.48 -1.35 -20.78
CA VAL A 151 -3.58 -2.03 -19.49
C VAL A 151 -4.38 -1.14 -18.54
N LYS A 152 -5.47 -1.68 -17.99
CA LYS A 152 -6.24 -1.05 -16.93
C LYS A 152 -5.97 -1.78 -15.63
N TYR A 153 -5.40 -1.08 -14.65
CA TYR A 153 -5.32 -1.50 -13.27
C TYR A 153 -6.52 -0.99 -12.50
N GLN A 154 -7.07 -1.83 -11.64
CA GLN A 154 -8.12 -1.45 -10.72
C GLN A 154 -7.76 -1.94 -9.32
N VAL A 155 -7.63 -0.98 -8.41
CA VAL A 155 -7.47 -1.22 -6.98
C VAL A 155 -8.83 -1.05 -6.33
N SER A 156 -9.30 -2.09 -5.64
CA SER A 156 -10.54 -2.07 -4.86
C SER A 156 -10.19 -2.28 -3.39
N MET A 157 -10.64 -1.36 -2.54
CA MET A 157 -10.34 -1.35 -1.11
C MET A 157 -11.64 -1.26 -0.31
N GLU A 158 -11.61 -1.82 0.89
CA GLU A 158 -12.73 -1.88 1.81
C GLU A 158 -12.25 -1.59 3.24
N LEU A 159 -13.06 -0.91 4.03
CA LEU A 159 -12.83 -0.70 5.46
C LEU A 159 -13.90 -1.44 6.26
N ILE A 160 -13.45 -2.34 7.12
CA ILE A 160 -14.31 -3.27 7.86
C ILE A 160 -14.20 -2.98 9.35
N HIS A 161 -15.32 -2.79 10.03
CA HIS A 161 -15.39 -2.70 11.49
C HIS A 161 -15.06 -4.07 12.10
N LEU A 162 -14.01 -4.14 12.91
CA LEU A 162 -13.46 -5.43 13.36
C LEU A 162 -14.39 -6.23 14.27
N GLN A 163 -15.20 -5.55 15.09
CA GLN A 163 -16.12 -6.22 15.99
C GLN A 163 -17.42 -6.72 15.33
N THR A 164 -17.98 -5.96 14.39
CA THR A 164 -19.28 -6.24 13.77
C THR A 164 -19.16 -6.88 12.39
N ASN A 165 -17.97 -6.84 11.78
CA ASN A 165 -17.70 -7.22 10.39
C ASN A 165 -18.43 -6.36 9.34
N GLU A 166 -18.96 -5.21 9.74
CA GLU A 166 -19.62 -4.29 8.83
C GLU A 166 -18.62 -3.58 7.92
N LYS A 167 -18.93 -3.49 6.63
CA LYS A 167 -18.18 -2.65 5.70
C LYS A 167 -18.68 -1.22 5.81
N VAL A 168 -17.89 -0.36 6.42
CA VAL A 168 -18.23 1.06 6.60
C VAL A 168 -17.77 1.94 5.43
N TRP A 169 -16.91 1.39 4.58
CA TRP A 169 -16.47 2.04 3.34
C TRP A 169 -16.00 1.02 2.30
N ILE A 170 -16.29 1.32 1.03
CA ILE A 170 -15.75 0.63 -0.15
C ILE A 170 -15.37 1.71 -1.15
N GLY A 171 -14.17 1.60 -1.71
CA GLY A 171 -13.71 2.51 -2.75
C GLY A 171 -12.82 1.80 -3.76
N SER A 172 -12.66 2.43 -4.91
CA SER A 172 -11.78 1.95 -5.95
C SER A 172 -11.06 3.09 -6.65
N ASN A 173 -9.93 2.77 -7.24
CA ASN A 173 -9.19 3.66 -8.10
C ASN A 173 -8.72 2.91 -9.35
N GLU A 174 -8.84 3.54 -10.51
CA GLU A 174 -8.45 2.98 -11.79
C GLU A 174 -7.25 3.73 -12.36
N VAL A 175 -6.27 2.98 -12.87
CA VAL A 175 -5.14 3.52 -13.61
C VAL A 175 -5.15 2.87 -15.01
N LYS A 176 -5.21 3.69 -16.06
CA LYS A 176 -5.18 3.22 -17.46
C LYS A 176 -3.89 3.65 -18.13
N LYS A 177 -3.18 2.70 -18.70
CA LYS A 177 -1.93 2.93 -19.44
C LYS A 177 -2.06 2.46 -20.87
N GLN A 178 -1.62 3.31 -21.82
CA GLN A 178 -1.56 2.97 -23.24
C GLN A 178 -0.10 2.88 -23.68
N ILE A 179 0.27 1.72 -24.21
CA ILE A 179 1.61 1.40 -24.69
C ILE A 179 1.56 1.35 -26.22
N LYS A 180 2.42 2.13 -26.87
CA LYS A 180 2.61 2.11 -28.32
C LYS A 180 4.00 1.55 -28.62
N HIS A 181 4.05 0.43 -29.31
CA HIS A 181 5.32 -0.12 -29.79
C HIS A 181 5.72 0.60 -31.08
N SER A 182 6.85 1.31 -31.07
CA SER A 182 7.46 1.81 -32.30
C SER A 182 7.89 0.63 -33.17
N ALA A 183 7.73 0.73 -34.49
CA ALA A 183 8.38 -0.20 -35.39
C ALA A 183 9.89 -0.06 -35.20
N ALA A 184 10.56 -1.08 -34.64
CA ALA A 184 12.00 -1.15 -34.74
C ALA A 184 12.32 -1.33 -36.23
N GLY A 185 12.80 -0.27 -36.88
CA GLY A 185 13.55 -0.40 -38.13
C GLY A 185 14.77 -1.26 -37.82
N TRP A 186 14.94 -2.31 -38.62
CA TRP A 186 16.20 -3.05 -38.70
C TRP A 186 17.34 -2.13 -39.14
#